data_AF-A0A945L6Z6-F1
#
_entry.id   AF-A0A945L6Z6-F1
#
_cell.length_a   1.000
_cell.length_b   1.000
_cell.length_c   1.000
_cell.angle_alpha   90.00
_cell.angle_beta   90.00
_cell.angle_gamma   90.00
#
_symmetry.space_group_name_H-M   'P 1'
#
loop_
_entity.id
_entity.type
_entity.pdbx_description
1 polymer ?
#
loop_
_entity_poly.entity_id
_entity_poly.type
_entity_poly.pdbx_seq_one_letter_code
_entity_poly.pdbx_strand_id
1 'polypeptide(L)'
;MGLEEKLPSGILLTTVEQVAGYARKGSLWPATFGLACCAIEMMATGGPRYDIARFGMEVFRASPRQADLMIVAGRVSQKMAPVLRQIYDQMPNPKWVLAMGVCSSSGGMFNNYAVVQGVDHIVPVDVYLPGCPPRPEMLIDAILKIHDEIQDMKLGVNRKKQIIEQEQIALAAPSVLDMKGLLR
;
A
#
# COMPACT_ATOMS: atom_id res chain seq x y z
N MET A 1 10.03 0.50 -18.50
CA MET A 1 10.84 1.74 -18.54
C MET A 1 10.31 2.59 -19.66
N GLY A 2 9.55 3.65 -19.33
CA GLY A 2 8.92 4.53 -20.31
C GLY A 2 9.80 5.73 -20.68
N LEU A 3 9.49 6.35 -21.82
CA LEU A 3 10.09 7.62 -22.28
C LEU A 3 9.93 8.78 -21.26
N GLU A 4 9.00 8.63 -20.32
CA GLU A 4 8.70 9.56 -19.22
C GLU A 4 9.89 9.83 -18.29
N GLU A 5 10.84 8.89 -18.14
CA GLU A 5 12.00 9.04 -17.23
C GLU A 5 13.12 9.92 -17.80
N LYS A 6 13.06 10.40 -19.05
CA LYS A 6 14.18 11.11 -19.72
C LYS A 6 13.91 12.58 -20.09
N LEU A 7 12.75 13.15 -19.77
CA LEU A 7 12.38 14.50 -20.23
C LEU A 7 12.61 15.59 -19.15
N PRO A 8 13.14 16.78 -19.50
CA PRO A 8 13.34 17.89 -18.57
C PRO A 8 12.03 18.61 -18.20
N SER A 9 11.86 18.98 -16.94
CA SER A 9 10.63 19.58 -16.36
C SER A 9 10.19 20.87 -17.07
N GLY A 10 8.92 20.94 -17.50
CA GLY A 10 8.27 22.11 -18.13
C GLY A 10 6.72 21.99 -18.14
N ILE A 11 6.00 23.03 -18.58
CA ILE A 11 4.51 23.09 -18.62
C ILE A 11 3.90 21.95 -19.45
N LEU A 12 4.64 21.44 -20.43
CA LEU A 12 4.23 20.31 -21.26
C LEU A 12 4.30 18.97 -20.49
N LEU A 13 5.18 18.86 -19.49
CA LEU A 13 5.23 17.68 -18.63
C LEU A 13 4.15 17.68 -17.56
N THR A 14 3.73 18.83 -17.02
CA THR A 14 2.67 18.86 -15.99
C THR A 14 1.34 18.32 -16.52
N THR A 15 1.02 18.58 -17.79
CA THR A 15 -0.17 18.01 -18.45
C THR A 15 -0.04 16.49 -18.66
N VAL A 16 1.15 16.00 -19.04
CA VAL A 16 1.44 14.57 -19.18
C VAL A 16 1.40 13.86 -17.82
N GLU A 17 1.94 14.47 -16.77
CA GLU A 17 1.89 13.98 -15.39
C GLU A 17 0.45 13.82 -14.91
N GLN A 18 -0.39 14.82 -15.16
CA GLN A 18 -1.81 14.78 -14.79
C GLN A 18 -2.55 13.66 -15.50
N VAL A 19 -2.30 13.46 -16.80
CA VAL A 19 -2.91 12.38 -17.59
C VAL A 19 -2.39 11.02 -17.14
N ALA A 20 -1.09 10.87 -16.88
CA ALA A 20 -0.50 9.62 -16.38
C ALA A 20 -0.97 9.28 -14.97
N GLY A 21 -1.12 10.28 -14.09
CA GLY A 21 -1.72 10.13 -12.77
C GLY A 21 -3.18 9.69 -12.86
N TYR A 22 -3.96 10.32 -13.74
CA TYR A 22 -5.35 9.96 -13.99
C TYR A 22 -5.50 8.52 -14.52
N ALA A 23 -4.64 8.13 -15.47
CA ALA A 23 -4.65 6.77 -16.01
C ALA A 23 -4.32 5.73 -14.93
N ARG A 24 -3.30 5.99 -14.09
CA ARG A 24 -2.91 5.07 -13.01
C ARG A 24 -3.98 4.94 -11.93
N LYS A 25 -4.54 6.05 -11.43
CA LYS A 25 -5.58 5.99 -10.39
C LYS A 25 -6.85 5.26 -10.87
N GLY A 26 -7.16 5.33 -12.16
CA GLY A 26 -8.32 4.65 -12.74
C GLY A 26 -8.10 3.17 -13.07
N SER A 27 -6.88 2.63 -12.89
CA SER A 27 -6.52 1.27 -13.31
C SER A 27 -5.72 0.48 -12.26
N LEU A 28 -5.93 0.78 -10.97
CA LEU A 28 -5.27 0.06 -9.89
C LEU A 28 -5.80 -1.36 -9.74
N TRP A 29 -4.90 -2.34 -9.75
CA TRP A 29 -5.24 -3.74 -9.48
C TRP A 29 -4.70 -4.16 -8.11
N PRO A 30 -5.59 -4.44 -7.14
CA PRO A 30 -5.20 -4.93 -5.83
C PRO A 30 -4.71 -6.38 -5.90
N ALA A 31 -3.59 -6.65 -5.23
CA ALA A 31 -3.10 -7.98 -4.93
C ALA A 31 -3.96 -8.60 -3.84
N THR A 32 -4.48 -9.81 -4.08
CA THR A 32 -5.25 -10.53 -3.05
C THR A 32 -4.33 -11.01 -1.94
N PHE A 33 -4.22 -10.24 -0.87
CA PHE A 33 -3.39 -10.60 0.27
C PHE A 33 -4.17 -10.56 1.58
N GLY A 34 -5.03 -11.58 1.74
CA GLY A 34 -5.83 -11.78 2.94
C GLY A 34 -5.14 -12.69 3.96
N LEU A 35 -4.96 -12.23 5.19
CA LEU A 35 -4.30 -12.99 6.26
C LEU A 35 -5.24 -13.45 7.38
N ALA A 36 -6.20 -12.60 7.75
CA ALA A 36 -7.05 -12.81 8.92
C ALA A 36 -8.45 -12.24 8.71
N CYS A 37 -9.13 -11.83 9.78
CA CYS A 37 -10.50 -11.30 9.74
C CYS A 37 -10.67 -10.08 8.81
N CYS A 38 -9.65 -9.23 8.63
CA CYS A 38 -9.70 -8.10 7.70
C CYS A 38 -9.84 -8.54 6.23
N ALA A 39 -9.45 -9.77 5.90
CA ALA A 39 -9.62 -10.31 4.54
C ALA A 39 -11.10 -10.48 4.17
N ILE A 40 -11.96 -10.84 5.13
CA ILE A 40 -13.40 -10.99 4.87
C ILE A 40 -14.01 -9.63 4.54
N GLU A 41 -13.60 -8.59 5.26
CA GLU A 41 -14.07 -7.23 5.04
C GLU A 41 -13.55 -6.66 3.70
N MET A 42 -12.32 -7.03 3.32
CA MET A 42 -11.76 -6.76 1.99
C MET A 42 -12.50 -7.51 0.88
N MET A 43 -13.01 -8.72 1.13
CA MET A 43 -13.86 -9.43 0.17
C MET A 43 -15.25 -8.79 0.08
N ALA A 44 -15.77 -8.28 1.20
CA ALA A 44 -17.04 -7.58 1.25
C ALA A 44 -17.04 -6.27 0.45
N THR A 45 -15.92 -5.53 0.40
CA THR A 45 -15.79 -4.36 -0.49
C THR A 45 -15.85 -4.71 -1.97
N GLY A 46 -15.41 -5.91 -2.35
CA GLY A 46 -15.57 -6.44 -3.71
C GLY A 46 -17.00 -6.96 -4.01
N GLY A 47 -17.86 -7.05 -3.00
CA GLY A 47 -19.25 -7.49 -3.16
C GLY A 47 -20.16 -6.43 -3.78
N PRO A 48 -21.38 -6.81 -4.22
CA PRO A 48 -22.30 -5.93 -4.96
C PRO A 48 -22.81 -4.73 -4.16
N ARG A 49 -22.73 -4.78 -2.83
CA ARG A 49 -23.20 -3.70 -1.95
C ARG A 49 -22.27 -2.49 -1.96
N TYR A 50 -20.97 -2.73 -1.96
CA TYR A 50 -19.93 -1.71 -1.82
C TYR A 50 -19.20 -1.45 -3.14
N ASP A 51 -18.98 -2.52 -3.89
CA ASP A 51 -18.58 -2.51 -5.29
C ASP A 51 -17.36 -1.62 -5.58
N ILE A 52 -16.18 -2.12 -5.20
CA ILE A 52 -14.89 -1.50 -5.49
C ILE A 52 -14.58 -1.41 -7.00
N ALA A 53 -15.32 -2.14 -7.86
CA ALA A 53 -15.14 -2.10 -9.32
C ALA A 53 -15.37 -0.70 -9.90
N ARG A 54 -16.18 0.13 -9.22
CA ARG A 54 -16.44 1.54 -9.60
C ARG A 54 -15.19 2.39 -9.68
N PHE A 55 -14.14 2.00 -8.96
CA PHE A 55 -12.87 2.72 -8.89
C PHE A 55 -11.78 2.08 -9.78
N GLY A 56 -12.14 1.15 -10.68
CA GLY A 56 -11.19 0.46 -11.56
C GLY A 56 -10.48 -0.74 -10.92
N MET A 57 -10.88 -1.10 -9.69
CA MET A 57 -10.27 -2.18 -8.90
C MET A 57 -11.10 -3.47 -8.93
N GLU A 58 -11.79 -3.74 -10.03
CA GLU A 58 -12.68 -4.92 -10.16
C GLU A 58 -11.90 -6.24 -10.07
N VAL A 59 -10.65 -6.24 -10.57
CA VAL A 59 -9.84 -7.44 -10.67
C VAL A 59 -8.86 -7.54 -9.51
N PHE A 60 -9.23 -8.36 -8.55
CA PHE A 60 -8.34 -8.84 -7.52
C PHE A 60 -7.36 -9.88 -8.11
N ARG A 61 -6.11 -9.48 -8.32
CA ARG A 61 -5.08 -10.35 -8.92
C ARG A 61 -4.40 -11.19 -7.84
N ALA A 62 -4.41 -12.50 -8.02
CA ALA A 62 -3.68 -13.42 -7.15
C ALA A 62 -2.16 -13.43 -7.42
N SER A 63 -1.74 -13.07 -8.64
CA SER A 63 -0.33 -12.98 -8.98
C SER A 63 0.23 -11.59 -8.67
N PRO A 64 1.30 -11.46 -7.87
CA PRO A 64 1.88 -10.15 -7.54
C PRO A 64 2.48 -9.43 -8.76
N ARG A 65 2.89 -10.18 -9.80
CA ARG A 65 3.47 -9.58 -11.02
C ARG A 65 2.48 -8.77 -11.87
N GLN A 66 1.18 -8.94 -11.60
CA GLN A 66 0.10 -8.26 -12.31
C GLN A 66 -0.64 -7.26 -11.40
N ALA A 67 -0.16 -7.04 -10.18
CA ALA A 67 -0.83 -6.18 -9.22
C ALA A 67 0.07 -5.01 -8.87
N ASP A 68 -0.54 -3.84 -8.69
CA ASP A 68 0.16 -2.60 -8.41
C ASP A 68 -0.15 -2.12 -6.98
N LEU A 69 -1.30 -2.48 -6.40
CA LEU A 69 -1.65 -2.17 -5.01
C LEU A 69 -1.59 -3.42 -4.14
N MET A 70 -0.80 -3.38 -3.06
CA MET A 70 -0.74 -4.44 -2.06
C MET A 70 -1.55 -4.03 -0.82
N ILE A 71 -2.69 -4.68 -0.60
CA ILE A 71 -3.49 -4.47 0.61
C ILE A 71 -3.08 -5.53 1.64
N VAL A 72 -2.45 -5.13 2.73
CA VAL A 72 -2.10 -6.05 3.81
C VAL A 72 -3.27 -6.19 4.77
N ALA A 73 -4.15 -7.14 4.49
CA ALA A 73 -5.40 -7.34 5.21
C ALA A 73 -5.26 -8.33 6.38
N GLY A 74 -4.77 -7.83 7.51
CA GLY A 74 -4.78 -8.55 8.79
C GLY A 74 -3.40 -8.66 9.47
N ARG A 75 -3.31 -9.55 10.44
CA ARG A 75 -2.09 -9.74 11.25
C ARG A 75 -1.00 -10.48 10.47
N VAL A 76 0.23 -9.95 10.49
CA VAL A 76 1.41 -10.61 9.92
C VAL A 76 2.15 -11.37 11.03
N SER A 77 2.22 -12.69 10.91
CA SER A 77 3.04 -13.49 11.82
C SER A 77 4.53 -13.36 11.46
N GLN A 78 5.41 -13.60 12.43
CA GLN A 78 6.87 -13.62 12.18
C GLN A 78 7.26 -14.61 11.06
N LYS A 79 6.53 -15.72 10.93
CA LYS A 79 6.73 -16.70 9.84
C LYS A 79 6.29 -16.15 8.47
N MET A 80 5.25 -15.33 8.44
CA MET A 80 4.74 -14.74 7.20
C MET A 80 5.54 -13.51 6.76
N ALA A 81 6.25 -12.85 7.68
CA ALA A 81 7.07 -11.67 7.39
C ALA A 81 8.01 -11.80 6.17
N PRO A 82 8.86 -12.84 6.06
CA PRO A 82 9.73 -12.98 4.88
C PRO A 82 8.96 -13.26 3.59
N VAL A 83 7.81 -13.93 3.66
CA VAL A 83 6.96 -14.22 2.49
C VAL A 83 6.31 -12.93 1.98
N LEU A 84 5.83 -12.08 2.90
CA LEU A 84 5.31 -10.76 2.58
C LEU A 84 6.34 -9.93 1.80
N ARG A 85 7.59 -9.90 2.30
CA ARG A 85 8.69 -9.18 1.65
C ARG A 85 8.93 -9.68 0.23
N GLN A 86 9.01 -10.99 0.05
CA GLN A 86 9.23 -11.60 -1.26
C GLN A 86 8.11 -11.27 -2.25
N ILE A 87 6.85 -11.26 -1.80
CA ILE A 87 5.70 -10.90 -2.64
C ILE A 87 5.82 -9.43 -3.07
N TYR A 88 6.11 -8.53 -2.13
CA TYR A 88 6.32 -7.13 -2.44
C TYR A 88 7.47 -6.92 -3.44
N ASP A 89 8.59 -7.63 -3.28
CA ASP A 89 9.74 -7.54 -4.20
C ASP A 89 9.43 -8.05 -5.62
N GLN A 90 8.46 -8.96 -5.76
CA GLN A 90 8.02 -9.50 -7.04
C GLN A 90 6.99 -8.62 -7.77
N MET A 91 6.47 -7.58 -7.13
CA MET A 91 5.53 -6.64 -7.74
C MET A 91 6.24 -5.66 -8.68
N PRO A 92 5.62 -5.31 -9.84
CA PRO A 92 6.14 -4.29 -10.73
C PRO A 92 6.14 -2.91 -10.06
N ASN A 93 7.05 -2.03 -10.49
CA ASN A 93 6.99 -0.61 -10.14
C ASN A 93 6.21 0.13 -11.24
N PRO A 94 5.30 1.07 -10.92
CA PRO A 94 4.98 1.62 -9.59
C PRO A 94 4.05 0.72 -8.77
N LYS A 95 4.33 0.60 -7.46
CA LYS A 95 3.52 -0.16 -6.51
C LYS A 95 3.21 0.65 -5.26
N TRP A 96 2.10 0.32 -4.62
CA TRP A 96 1.62 0.96 -3.40
C TRP A 96 1.22 -0.07 -2.35
N VAL A 97 1.28 0.32 -1.09
CA VAL A 97 0.99 -0.57 0.03
C VAL A 97 0.03 0.10 0.99
N LEU A 98 -1.10 -0.57 1.24
CA LEU A 98 -2.12 -0.15 2.19
C LEU A 98 -2.12 -1.12 3.37
N ALA A 99 -1.89 -0.61 4.58
CA ALA A 99 -2.01 -1.41 5.80
C ALA A 99 -3.46 -1.40 6.30
N MET A 100 -4.17 -2.52 6.13
CA MET A 100 -5.58 -2.65 6.50
C MET A 100 -5.76 -3.30 7.88
N GLY A 101 -6.13 -2.45 8.83
CA GLY A 101 -6.52 -2.82 10.18
C GLY A 101 -5.41 -2.65 11.21
N VAL A 102 -5.80 -2.63 12.49
CA VAL A 102 -4.87 -2.37 13.61
C VAL A 102 -3.74 -3.40 13.70
N CYS A 103 -3.99 -4.64 13.27
CA CYS A 103 -2.99 -5.70 13.30
C CYS A 103 -1.85 -5.48 12.30
N SER A 104 -2.14 -4.92 11.12
CA SER A 104 -1.10 -4.57 10.14
C SER A 104 -0.43 -3.24 10.47
N SER A 105 -1.18 -2.27 11.01
CA SER A 105 -0.63 -0.94 11.30
C SER A 105 0.29 -0.92 12.51
N SER A 106 -0.05 -1.63 13.60
CA SER A 106 0.74 -1.57 14.84
C SER A 106 0.82 -2.88 15.62
N GLY A 107 0.35 -4.00 15.05
CA GLY A 107 0.15 -5.26 15.78
C GLY A 107 -1.16 -5.32 16.59
N GLY A 108 -1.76 -4.16 16.88
CA GLY A 108 -3.08 -4.04 17.49
C GLY A 108 -3.15 -4.70 18.88
N MET A 109 -4.15 -5.56 19.08
CA MET A 109 -4.30 -6.31 20.34
C MET A 109 -3.23 -7.41 20.52
N PHE A 110 -2.48 -7.76 19.48
CA PHE A 110 -1.50 -8.83 19.51
C PHE A 110 -0.09 -8.29 19.78
N ASN A 111 0.10 -7.67 20.95
CA ASN A 111 1.44 -7.32 21.43
C ASN A 111 2.13 -8.56 22.02
N ASN A 112 2.60 -9.46 21.15
CA ASN A 112 3.26 -10.70 21.54
C ASN A 112 4.37 -11.08 20.54
N TYR A 113 5.15 -12.10 20.90
CA TYR A 113 6.29 -12.56 20.10
C TYR A 113 5.92 -13.13 18.72
N ALA A 114 4.66 -13.53 18.51
CA ALA A 114 4.25 -14.28 17.32
C ALA A 114 3.91 -13.36 16.13
N VAL A 115 3.57 -12.10 16.40
CA VAL A 115 3.10 -11.12 15.41
C VAL A 115 4.09 -9.97 15.29
N VAL A 116 4.29 -9.49 14.07
CA VAL A 116 5.12 -8.31 13.80
C VAL A 116 4.34 -7.07 14.23
N GLN A 117 4.97 -6.19 15.02
CA GLN A 117 4.35 -5.00 15.58
C GLN A 117 4.29 -3.85 14.57
N GLY A 118 3.64 -4.08 13.44
CA GLY A 118 3.58 -3.17 12.29
C GLY A 118 4.21 -3.76 11.04
N VAL A 119 3.54 -3.59 9.90
CA VAL A 119 4.01 -4.09 8.59
C VAL A 119 5.18 -3.26 8.06
N ASP A 120 5.31 -2.03 8.52
CA ASP A 120 6.30 -1.02 8.11
C ASP A 120 7.74 -1.51 8.30
N HIS A 121 7.94 -2.44 9.25
CA HIS A 121 9.22 -3.09 9.49
C HIS A 121 9.71 -3.99 8.34
N ILE A 122 8.82 -4.34 7.40
CA ILE A 122 9.10 -5.32 6.34
C ILE A 122 8.91 -4.67 4.96
N VAL A 123 7.85 -3.88 4.82
CA VAL A 123 7.41 -3.28 3.57
C VAL A 123 7.02 -1.81 3.85
N PRO A 124 7.45 -0.85 3.01
CA PRO A 124 7.04 0.54 3.17
C PRO A 124 5.53 0.66 2.96
N VAL A 125 4.82 1.27 3.91
CA VAL A 125 3.37 1.50 3.84
C VAL A 125 3.10 2.95 3.44
N ASP A 126 2.25 3.14 2.43
CA ASP A 126 1.84 4.47 1.97
C ASP A 126 0.66 4.99 2.82
N VAL A 127 -0.37 4.17 3.00
CA VAL A 127 -1.59 4.55 3.73
C VAL A 127 -1.95 3.55 4.80
N TYR A 128 -2.26 4.06 5.99
CA TYR A 128 -2.74 3.29 7.13
C TYR A 128 -4.25 3.41 7.27
N LEU A 129 -4.91 2.27 7.44
CA LEU A 129 -6.34 2.20 7.70
C LEU A 129 -6.59 1.56 9.07
N PRO A 130 -6.91 2.36 10.11
CA PRO A 130 -7.24 1.82 11.42
C PRO A 130 -8.61 1.14 11.43
N GLY A 131 -8.73 0.04 12.17
CA GLY A 131 -9.98 -0.70 12.39
C GLY A 131 -9.75 -2.18 12.72
N CYS A 132 -10.74 -2.87 13.30
CA CYS A 132 -10.61 -4.27 13.70
C CYS A 132 -11.92 -5.08 13.59
N PRO A 133 -12.35 -5.47 12.37
CA PRO A 133 -11.87 -5.00 11.07
C PRO A 133 -12.41 -3.60 10.73
N PRO A 134 -11.72 -2.81 9.88
CA PRO A 134 -12.24 -1.54 9.40
C PRO A 134 -13.45 -1.78 8.48
N ARG A 135 -14.51 -0.98 8.60
CA ARG A 135 -15.70 -1.15 7.76
C ARG A 135 -15.38 -1.02 6.26
N PRO A 136 -16.17 -1.62 5.36
CA PRO A 136 -15.90 -1.62 3.92
C PRO A 136 -15.85 -0.20 3.34
N GLU A 137 -16.69 0.71 3.86
CA GLU A 137 -16.70 2.12 3.45
C GLU A 137 -15.40 2.85 3.83
N MET A 138 -14.79 2.48 4.97
CA MET A 138 -13.51 3.05 5.40
C MET A 138 -12.35 2.58 4.52
N LEU A 139 -12.43 1.36 3.98
CA LEU A 139 -11.46 0.88 3.00
C LEU A 139 -11.57 1.65 1.68
N ILE A 140 -12.80 1.97 1.24
CA ILE A 140 -13.03 2.81 0.07
C ILE A 140 -12.45 4.22 0.28
N ASP A 141 -12.65 4.82 1.46
CA ASP A 141 -12.05 6.13 1.78
C ASP A 141 -10.51 6.10 1.74
N ALA A 142 -9.89 5.03 2.26
CA ALA A 142 -8.44 4.86 2.19
C ALA A 142 -7.93 4.71 0.75
N ILE A 143 -8.68 4.03 -0.12
CA ILE A 143 -8.37 3.92 -1.55
C ILE A 143 -8.47 5.27 -2.24
N LEU A 144 -9.48 6.08 -1.92
CA LEU A 144 -9.61 7.43 -2.47
C LEU A 144 -8.42 8.33 -2.09
N LYS A 145 -7.91 8.21 -0.86
CA LYS A 145 -6.69 8.92 -0.44
C LYS A 145 -5.47 8.48 -1.25
N ILE A 146 -5.32 7.18 -1.51
CA ILE A 146 -4.28 6.68 -2.41
C ILE A 146 -4.45 7.24 -3.82
N HIS A 147 -5.69 7.36 -4.33
CA HIS A 147 -5.94 7.95 -5.64
C HIS A 147 -5.51 9.41 -5.72
N ASP A 148 -5.73 10.18 -4.65
CA ASP A 148 -5.29 11.57 -4.55
C ASP A 148 -3.75 11.66 -4.52
N GLU A 149 -3.09 10.80 -3.74
CA GLU A 149 -1.62 10.71 -3.72
C GLU A 149 -1.02 10.34 -5.09
N ILE A 150 -1.69 9.46 -5.85
CA ILE A 150 -1.28 9.06 -7.20
C ILE A 150 -1.50 10.19 -8.22
N GLN A 151 -2.54 11.00 -8.03
CA GLN A 151 -2.85 12.11 -8.92
C GLN A 151 -1.82 13.23 -8.81
N ASP A 152 -1.32 13.52 -7.59
CA ASP A 152 -0.36 14.59 -7.32
C ASP A 152 1.11 14.18 -7.57
N MET A 153 1.29 12.95 -8.02
CA MET A 153 2.58 12.32 -8.15
C MET A 153 3.36 12.80 -9.38
N LYS A 154 4.46 13.52 -9.13
CA LYS A 154 5.35 14.04 -10.17
C LYS A 154 6.13 12.92 -10.89
N LEU A 155 6.40 13.13 -12.18
CA LEU A 155 7.24 12.24 -12.99
C LEU A 155 8.67 12.81 -13.03
N GLY A 156 9.68 11.96 -12.81
CA GLY A 156 11.06 12.44 -12.75
C GLY A 156 12.12 11.35 -12.85
N VAL A 157 13.31 11.74 -13.33
CA VAL A 157 14.46 10.88 -13.64
C VAL A 157 14.99 10.10 -12.42
N ASN A 158 14.84 10.65 -11.20
CA ASN A 158 15.38 10.09 -9.96
C ASN A 158 14.38 9.26 -9.14
N ARG A 159 13.19 8.98 -9.67
CA ARG A 159 12.09 8.39 -8.90
C ARG A 159 12.43 7.04 -8.25
N LYS A 160 13.11 6.15 -8.97
CA LYS A 160 13.53 4.85 -8.41
C LYS A 160 14.46 5.01 -7.21
N LYS A 161 15.37 5.99 -7.27
CA LYS A 161 16.28 6.29 -6.17
C LYS A 161 15.52 6.84 -4.96
N GLN A 162 14.54 7.72 -5.19
CA GLN A 162 13.69 8.27 -4.14
C GLN A 162 12.85 7.19 -3.46
N ILE A 163 12.26 6.26 -4.22
CA ILE A 163 11.50 5.13 -3.65
C ILE A 163 12.41 4.25 -2.80
N ILE A 164 13.61 3.91 -3.30
CA ILE A 164 14.58 3.09 -2.55
C ILE A 164 15.02 3.81 -1.27
N GLU A 165 15.27 5.12 -1.33
CA GLU A 165 15.67 5.93 -0.18
C GLU A 165 14.54 6.02 0.85
N GLN A 166 13.31 6.28 0.42
CA GLN A 166 12.12 6.29 1.28
C GLN A 166 11.87 4.92 1.91
N GLU A 167 12.04 3.85 1.14
CA GLU A 167 11.93 2.48 1.62
C GLU A 167 13.01 2.16 2.66
N GLN A 168 14.25 2.59 2.44
CA GLN A 168 15.33 2.45 3.41
C GLN A 168 15.07 3.25 4.69
N ILE A 169 14.56 4.47 4.58
CA ILE A 169 14.18 5.30 5.73
C ILE A 169 13.04 4.64 6.51
N ALA A 170 12.03 4.11 5.82
CA ALA A 170 10.90 3.42 6.44
C ALA A 170 11.35 2.15 7.19
N LEU A 171 12.25 1.36 6.58
CA LEU A 171 12.80 0.15 7.20
C LEU A 171 13.78 0.44 8.34
N ALA A 172 14.52 1.55 8.26
CA ALA A 172 15.45 1.98 9.30
C ALA A 172 14.74 2.66 10.50
N ALA A 173 13.45 2.98 10.37
CA ALA A 173 12.69 3.59 11.44
C ALA A 173 12.61 2.63 12.65
N PRO A 174 13.00 3.07 13.85
CA PRO A 174 12.92 2.24 15.05
C PRO A 174 11.47 1.88 15.37
N SER A 175 11.24 0.72 15.96
CA SER A 175 9.90 0.34 16.42
C SER A 175 9.41 1.30 17.50
N VAL A 176 8.09 1.46 17.63
CA VAL A 176 7.48 2.31 18.67
C VAL A 176 7.92 1.88 20.08
N LEU A 177 8.29 0.61 20.27
CA LEU A 177 8.84 0.07 21.52
C LEU A 177 10.31 0.51 21.75
N ASP A 178 11.10 0.67 20.69
CA ASP A 178 12.50 1.11 20.74
C ASP A 178 12.64 2.63 20.77
N MET A 179 11.57 3.38 20.40
CA MET A 179 11.47 4.83 20.55
C MET A 179 11.37 5.23 22.04
N LYS A 180 12.49 5.13 22.77
CA LYS A 180 12.61 5.63 24.14
C LYS A 180 12.57 7.15 24.15
N GLY A 181 11.43 7.74 24.52
CA GLY A 181 11.33 9.19 24.80
C GLY A 181 10.01 9.90 24.45
N LEU A 182 9.09 9.26 23.73
CA LEU A 182 7.78 9.86 23.34
C LEU A 182 6.66 9.63 24.36
N LEU A 183 6.97 9.03 25.51
CA LEU A 183 6.11 8.95 26.70
C LEU A 183 6.75 9.74 27.86
N ARG A 184 7.09 11.00 27.58
CA ARG A 184 7.26 12.05 28.58
C ARG A 184 6.50 13.28 28.11
#